data_AF-A0A7C3LDU9-F1
#
_entry.id   AF-A0A7C3LDU9-F1
#
_cell.length_a   1.000
_cell.length_b   1.000
_cell.length_c   1.000
_cell.angle_alpha   90.00
_cell.angle_beta   90.00
_cell.angle_gamma   90.00
#
_symmetry.space_group_name_H-M   'P 1'
#
loop_
_entity.id
_entity.type
_entity.pdbx_description
1 polymer ?
#
loop_
_entity_poly.entity_id
_entity_poly.type
_entity_poly.pdbx_seq_one_letter_code
_entity_poly.pdbx_strand_id
1 'polypeptide(L)' 'REGGALLVKVFQGAGFQELMRSLRLKYNKVQVRKPEASRARSRETYLLARGFRGRI' A
#
# COMPACT_ATOMS: atom_id res chain seq x y z
N ARG A 1 -3.91 -6.93 13.49
CA ARG A 1 -5.20 -7.52 13.91
C ARG A 1 -6.00 -7.85 12.67
N GLU A 2 -6.77 -8.94 12.68
CA GLU A 2 -7.70 -9.27 11.58
C GLU A 2 -8.65 -8.10 11.31
N GLY A 3 -9.02 -7.91 10.04
CA GLY A 3 -9.80 -6.75 9.59
C GLY A 3 -9.02 -5.43 9.58
N GLY A 4 -7.79 -5.39 10.11
CA GLY A 4 -6.99 -4.17 10.24
C GLY A 4 -6.56 -3.52 8.92
N ALA A 5 -5.98 -2.34 9.03
CA ALA A 5 -5.44 -1.57 7.91
C ALA A 5 -3.95 -1.29 8.09
N LEU A 6 -3.26 -1.14 6.96
CA LEU A 6 -1.87 -0.73 6.84
C LEU A 6 -1.79 0.43 5.86
N LEU A 7 -1.13 1.52 6.28
CA LEU A 7 -0.77 2.63 5.42
C LEU A 7 0.75 2.70 5.37
N VAL A 8 1.34 2.56 4.19
CA VAL A 8 2.81 2.58 4.02
C VAL A 8 3.21 3.57 2.94
N LYS A 9 4.19 4.41 3.24
CA LYS A 9 4.84 5.31 2.30
C LYS A 9 5.91 4.55 1.52
N VAL A 10 5.88 4.66 0.21
CA VAL A 10 6.76 3.94 -0.71
C VAL A 10 7.20 4.85 -1.85
N PHE A 11 8.36 4.58 -2.44
CA PHE A 11 8.76 5.18 -3.69
C PHE A 11 8.39 4.25 -4.86
N GLN A 12 7.82 4.81 -5.92
CA GLN A 12 7.58 4.05 -7.15
C GLN A 12 8.92 3.74 -7.83
N GLY A 13 9.31 2.47 -7.78
CA GLY A 13 10.56 1.94 -8.31
C GLY A 13 10.60 0.42 -8.20
N ALA A 14 11.82 -0.13 -8.15
CA ALA A 14 12.02 -1.57 -7.97
C ALA A 14 11.30 -2.09 -6.72
N GLY A 15 10.66 -3.27 -6.82
CA GLY A 15 9.93 -3.89 -5.72
C GLY A 15 8.51 -3.35 -5.46
N PHE A 16 8.10 -2.23 -6.06
CA PHE A 16 6.77 -1.65 -5.82
C PHE A 16 5.64 -2.62 -6.23
N GLN A 17 5.75 -3.22 -7.42
CA GLN A 17 4.74 -4.16 -7.92
C GLN A 17 4.69 -5.45 -7.11
N GLU A 18 5.84 -5.97 -6.68
CA GLU A 18 5.92 -7.18 -5.84
C GLU A 18 5.33 -6.95 -4.46
N LEU A 19 5.61 -5.78 -3.85
CA LEU A 19 4.97 -5.37 -2.61
C LEU A 19 3.46 -5.24 -2.77
N MET A 20 2.99 -4.57 -3.83
CA MET A 20 1.55 -4.41 -4.08
C MET A 20 0.85 -5.77 -4.27
N ARG A 21 1.47 -6.70 -5.00
CA ARG A 21 0.98 -8.08 -5.16
C ARG A 21 0.91 -8.80 -3.81
N SER A 22 1.97 -8.73 -3.02
CA SER A 22 2.04 -9.33 -1.69
C SER A 22 0.96 -8.80 -0.75
N LEU A 23 0.67 -7.50 -0.80
CA LEU A 23 -0.41 -6.89 -0.02
C LEU A 23 -1.80 -7.35 -0.51
N ARG A 24 -2.01 -7.51 -1.82
CA ARG A 24 -3.29 -8.00 -2.37
C ARG A 24 -3.62 -9.44 -1.96
N LEU A 25 -2.61 -10.25 -1.65
CA LEU A 25 -2.82 -11.59 -1.10
C LEU A 25 -3.30 -11.55 0.37
N LYS A 26 -2.83 -10.56 1.13
CA LYS A 26 -3.04 -10.46 2.58
C LYS A 26 -4.19 -9.53 3.00
N TYR A 27 -4.65 -8.66 2.11
CA TYR A 27 -5.66 -7.65 2.39
C TYR A 27 -6.78 -7.67 1.35
N ASN A 28 -8.01 -7.34 1.79
CA ASN A 28 -9.18 -7.30 0.92
C ASN A 28 -9.11 -6.17 -0.12
N LYS A 29 -8.47 -5.05 0.22
CA LYS A 29 -8.36 -3.89 -0.68
C LYS A 29 -7.00 -3.24 -0.54
N VAL A 30 -6.34 -2.98 -1.68
CA VAL A 30 -5.07 -2.24 -1.75
C VAL A 30 -5.22 -1.10 -2.74
N GLN A 31 -4.95 0.14 -2.31
CA GLN A 31 -5.06 1.35 -3.13
C GLN A 31 -3.76 2.15 -3.10
N VAL A 32 -3.38 2.71 -4.24
CA VAL A 32 -2.28 3.69 -4.35
C VAL A 32 -2.86 5.08 -4.08
N ARG A 33 -2.21 5.87 -3.22
CA ARG A 33 -2.65 7.22 -2.82
C ARG A 33 -1.49 8.21 -2.88
N LYS A 34 -1.66 9.28 -3.65
CA LYS A 34 -0.76 10.44 -3.67
C LYS A 34 -1.46 11.58 -2.92
N PRO A 35 -1.05 11.93 -1.70
CA PRO A 35 -1.68 13.03 -0.98
C PRO A 35 -1.27 14.38 -1.59
N GLU A 36 -2.14 15.39 -1.46
CA GLU A 36 -1.90 16.75 -1.97
C GLU A 36 -0.67 17.40 -1.32
N ALA A 37 -0.37 17.06 -0.06
CA ALA A 37 0.83 17.50 0.64
C ALA A 37 2.14 16.91 0.05
N SER A 38 2.07 15.88 -0.81
CA SER A 38 3.26 15.36 -1.50
C SER A 38 3.64 16.25 -2.68
N ARG A 39 4.92 16.60 -2.78
CA ARG A 39 5.46 17.33 -3.94
C ARG A 39 5.13 16.60 -5.25
N ALA A 40 4.66 17.33 -6.26
CA ALA A 40 4.26 16.80 -7.56
C ALA A 40 5.37 15.97 -8.23
N ARG A 41 6.63 16.44 -8.18
CA ARG A 41 7.80 15.75 -8.75
C ARG A 41 8.29 14.53 -7.97
N SER A 42 7.75 14.27 -6.77
CA SER A 42 8.21 13.15 -5.96
C SER A 42 7.62 11.84 -6.48
N ARG A 43 8.45 10.79 -6.58
CA ARG A 43 7.99 9.41 -6.84
C ARG A 43 7.37 8.73 -5.63
N GLU A 44 7.26 9.45 -4.51
CA GLU A 44 6.64 8.97 -3.30
C GLU A 44 5.12 8.87 -3.43
N THR A 45 4.58 7.73 -3.02
CA THR A 45 3.15 7.44 -2.91
C THR A 45 2.90 6.64 -1.64
N TYR A 46 1.63 6.50 -1.26
CA TYR A 46 1.21 5.59 -0.20
C TYR A 46 0.49 4.39 -0.78
N LEU A 47 0.67 3.22 -0.17
CA LEU A 47 -0.19 2.06 -0.33
C LEU A 47 -1.10 1.96 0.90
N LEU A 48 -2.41 2.08 0.67
CA LEU A 48 -3.45 1.86 1.68
C LEU A 48 -4.02 0.46 1.49
N ALA A 49 -3.64 -0.45 2.39
CA ALA A 49 -4.15 -1.81 2.46
C ALA A 49 -5.17 -1.94 3.60
N ARG A 50 -6.36 -2.49 3.32
CA ARG A 50 -7.48 -2.58 4.27
C ARG A 50 -8.09 -3.98 4.28
N GLY A 51 -8.58 -4.38 5.46
CA GLY A 51 -9.18 -5.69 5.67
C GLY A 51 -8.11 -6.77 5.67
N PHE A 52 -7.17 -6.71 6.61
CA PHE A 52 -6.16 -7.76 6.79
C PHE A 52 -6.86 -9.11 7.04
N ARG A 53 -6.54 -10.10 6.22
CA ARG A 53 -7.23 -11.41 6.22
C ARG A 53 -6.87 -12.30 7.41
N GLY A 54 -5.87 -11.92 8.21
CA GLY A 54 -5.42 -12.74 9.33
C GLY A 54 -4.28 -13.69 8.95
N ARG A 55 -4.08 -14.71 9.78
CA ARG A 55 -3.03 -15.70 9.56
C ARG A 55 -3.52 -16.70 8.50
N ILE A 56 -2.76 -16.82 7.41
CA ILE A 56 -2.85 -17.97 6.48
C ILE A 56 -2.20 -19.16 7.18
#